data_AF-A0A838RNS2-F1
#
_entry.id   AF-A0A838RNS2-F1
#
_cell.length_a   1.000
_cell.length_b   1.000
_cell.length_c   1.000
_cell.angle_alpha   90.00
_cell.angle_beta   90.00
_cell.angle_gamma   90.00
#
_symmetry.space_group_name_H-M   'P 1'
#
loop_
_entity.id
_entity.type
_entity.pdbx_description
1 polymer ?
#
loop_
_entity_poly.entity_id
_entity_poly.type
_entity_poly.pdbx_seq_one_letter_code
_entity_poly.pdbx_strand_id
1 'polypeptide(L)'
;MSNPPPPWQSDIYGILLHPGEPRLLLLPGADGYALPHVHLNEGVWEAKVEPVAQAMQTHLGIPLVVLRYAFHQHDPQARLAEAIYVLDAREPLPHPLLNGQWTDRETLATLPLARPEQRALLVAVLAEVEEGKVPPLRAPWARRGWFEEAAAWIEAQVTERGGKLTGPI
;
A
#
# COMPACT_ATOMS: atom_id res chain seq x y z
N MET A 1 37.77 -15.75 -12.34
CA MET A 1 37.07 -14.54 -11.85
C MET A 1 35.61 -14.94 -11.70
N SER A 2 35.09 -14.97 -10.48
CA SER A 2 33.67 -15.29 -10.26
C SER A 2 32.82 -14.07 -10.61
N ASN A 3 31.73 -14.25 -11.35
CA ASN A 3 30.79 -13.16 -11.61
C ASN A 3 30.23 -12.63 -10.29
N PRO A 4 29.99 -11.31 -10.18
CA PRO A 4 29.28 -10.77 -9.03
C PRO A 4 27.89 -11.41 -8.97
N PRO A 5 27.38 -11.71 -7.76
CA PRO A 5 26.06 -12.28 -7.61
C PRO A 5 24.99 -11.30 -8.10
N PRO A 6 23.82 -11.79 -8.57
CA PRO A 6 22.79 -10.95 -9.16
C PRO A 6 22.28 -9.90 -8.15
N PRO A 7 21.81 -8.72 -8.60
CA PRO A 7 21.20 -7.75 -7.71
C PRO A 7 19.93 -8.34 -7.07
N TRP A 8 19.55 -7.80 -5.91
CA TRP A 8 18.25 -8.10 -5.33
C TRP A 8 17.13 -7.62 -6.25
N GLN A 9 16.03 -8.37 -6.27
CA GLN A 9 14.80 -7.98 -6.94
C GLN A 9 13.64 -8.06 -5.96
N SER A 10 12.68 -7.14 -6.09
CA SER A 10 11.50 -7.10 -5.24
C SER A 10 10.21 -6.99 -6.04
N ASP A 11 9.25 -7.87 -5.75
CA ASP A 11 7.87 -7.76 -6.23
C ASP A 11 6.99 -7.16 -5.14
N ILE A 12 6.45 -5.98 -5.43
CA ILE A 12 5.72 -5.17 -4.45
C ILE A 12 4.28 -5.02 -4.92
N TYR A 13 3.33 -5.43 -4.07
CA TYR A 13 1.90 -5.32 -4.32
C TYR A 13 1.27 -4.30 -3.37
N GLY A 14 0.28 -3.55 -3.86
CA GLY A 14 -0.37 -2.48 -3.13
C GLY A 14 -1.86 -2.75 -2.89
N ILE A 15 -2.27 -2.92 -1.64
CA ILE A 15 -3.67 -2.88 -1.23
C ILE A 15 -4.06 -1.42 -1.02
N LEU A 16 -4.52 -0.76 -2.08
CA LEU A 16 -5.07 0.59 -1.98
C LEU A 16 -6.50 0.54 -1.47
N LEU A 17 -6.77 1.17 -0.32
CA LEU A 17 -8.09 1.23 0.30
C LEU A 17 -8.92 2.38 -0.28
N HIS A 18 -10.20 2.13 -0.59
CA HIS A 18 -11.13 3.16 -1.04
C HIS A 18 -11.33 4.22 0.08
N PRO A 19 -11.29 5.54 -0.20
CA PRO A 19 -11.32 6.61 0.81
C PRO A 19 -12.43 6.53 1.87
N GLY A 20 -13.64 6.12 1.46
CA GLY A 20 -14.83 6.15 2.33
C GLY A 20 -15.59 4.84 2.46
N GLU A 21 -15.15 3.77 1.80
CA GLU A 21 -15.89 2.50 1.76
C GLU A 21 -14.94 1.33 2.07
N PRO A 22 -15.42 0.22 2.63
CA PRO A 22 -14.62 -0.98 2.85
C PRO A 22 -14.40 -1.73 1.53
N ARG A 23 -13.64 -1.11 0.64
CA ARG A 23 -13.28 -1.62 -0.68
C ARG A 23 -11.78 -1.44 -0.92
N LEU A 24 -11.23 -2.28 -1.77
CA LEU A 24 -9.84 -2.17 -2.23
C LEU A 24 -9.78 -2.15 -3.76
N LEU A 25 -8.71 -1.57 -4.30
CA LEU A 25 -8.50 -1.52 -5.75
C LEU A 25 -7.95 -2.86 -6.26
N LEU A 26 -8.60 -3.41 -7.29
CA LEU A 26 -8.02 -4.47 -8.11
C LEU A 26 -7.97 -4.04 -9.58
N LEU A 27 -6.90 -4.39 -10.27
CA LEU A 27 -6.72 -4.11 -11.69
C LEU A 27 -7.07 -5.36 -12.51
N PRO A 28 -7.80 -5.22 -13.63
CA PRO A 28 -8.04 -6.34 -14.53
C PRO A 28 -6.73 -6.75 -15.22
N GLY A 29 -6.45 -8.05 -15.27
CA GLY A 29 -5.33 -8.65 -15.99
C GLY A 29 -5.76 -9.85 -16.82
N ALA A 30 -4.83 -10.41 -17.59
CA ALA A 30 -5.09 -11.56 -18.46
C ALA A 30 -5.54 -12.81 -17.66
N ASP A 31 -4.95 -13.02 -16.48
CA ASP A 31 -5.20 -14.18 -15.62
C ASP A 31 -6.24 -13.91 -14.52
N GLY A 32 -6.98 -12.80 -14.62
CA GLY A 32 -7.93 -12.34 -13.62
C GLY A 32 -7.50 -11.03 -12.98
N TYR A 33 -8.14 -10.69 -11.87
CA TYR A 33 -7.90 -9.43 -11.17
C TYR A 33 -6.68 -9.53 -10.25
N ALA A 34 -5.88 -8.48 -10.20
CA ALA A 34 -4.65 -8.42 -9.41
C ALA A 34 -4.57 -7.13 -8.59
N LEU A 35 -3.77 -7.15 -7.52
CA LEU A 35 -3.36 -5.91 -6.87
C LEU A 35 -2.47 -5.09 -7.83
N PRO A 36 -2.48 -3.75 -7.74
CA PRO A 36 -1.41 -2.91 -8.28
C PRO A 36 -0.04 -3.49 -7.90
N HIS A 37 0.85 -3.62 -8.88
CA HIS A 37 2.11 -4.34 -8.75
C HIS A 37 3.23 -3.54 -9.41
N VAL A 38 4.36 -3.46 -8.72
CA VAL A 38 5.61 -2.91 -9.26
C VAL A 38 6.75 -3.87 -8.98
N HIS A 39 7.68 -3.94 -9.93
CA HIS A 39 8.91 -4.69 -9.80
C HIS A 39 10.08 -3.72 -9.62
N LEU A 40 10.93 -3.98 -8.63
CA LEU A 40 12.10 -3.18 -8.31
C LEU A 40 13.39 -4.01 -8.48
N ASN A 41 14.39 -3.43 -9.14
CA ASN A 41 15.73 -4.02 -9.28
C ASN A 41 16.63 -3.75 -8.06
N GLU A 42 16.02 -3.76 -6.87
CA GLU A 42 16.70 -3.62 -5.59
C GLU A 42 15.95 -4.39 -4.51
N GLY A 43 16.60 -4.60 -3.37
CA GLY A 43 15.99 -5.24 -2.21
C GLY A 43 15.25 -4.22 -1.35
N VAL A 44 13.95 -4.43 -1.16
CA VAL A 44 13.16 -3.64 -0.22
C VAL A 44 13.31 -4.22 1.19
N TRP A 45 13.58 -3.36 2.16
CA TRP A 45 13.69 -3.74 3.56
C TRP A 45 12.53 -3.13 4.35
N GLU A 46 11.99 -3.86 5.33
CA GLU A 46 10.84 -3.42 6.12
C GLU A 46 11.03 -2.03 6.77
N ALA A 47 12.26 -1.71 7.15
CA ALA A 47 12.62 -0.42 7.76
C ALA A 47 12.71 0.75 6.76
N LYS A 48 12.67 0.48 5.45
CA LYS A 48 12.81 1.48 4.38
C LYS A 48 11.64 1.38 3.40
N VAL A 49 10.55 2.05 3.76
CA VAL A 49 9.31 2.08 2.96
C VAL A 49 9.30 3.18 1.88
N GLU A 50 10.28 4.08 1.87
CA GLU A 50 10.36 5.18 0.89
C GLU A 50 10.39 4.68 -0.57
N PRO A 51 11.24 3.70 -0.96
CA PRO A 51 11.25 3.20 -2.35
C PRO A 51 9.91 2.59 -2.76
N VAL A 52 9.22 1.92 -1.82
CA VAL A 52 7.89 1.34 -2.03
C VAL A 52 6.86 2.44 -2.28
N ALA A 53 6.83 3.45 -1.41
CA ALA A 53 5.91 4.57 -1.54
C ALA A 53 6.13 5.29 -2.88
N GLN A 54 7.39 5.61 -3.24
CA GLN A 54 7.71 6.28 -4.49
C GLN A 54 7.30 5.46 -5.72
N ALA A 55 7.60 4.16 -5.73
CA ALA A 55 7.25 3.29 -6.83
C ALA A 55 5.73 3.16 -7.01
N MET A 56 4.99 2.95 -5.91
CA MET A 56 3.53 2.87 -5.95
C MET A 56 2.87 4.19 -6.33
N GLN A 57 3.36 5.34 -5.85
CA GLN A 57 2.88 6.65 -6.28
C GLN A 57 3.06 6.85 -7.78
N THR A 58 4.24 6.48 -8.31
CA THR A 58 4.54 6.59 -9.74
C THR A 58 3.62 5.69 -10.56
N HIS A 59 3.40 4.45 -10.11
CA HIS A 59 2.55 3.48 -10.80
C HIS A 59 1.06 3.87 -10.78
N LEU A 60 0.56 4.33 -9.63
CA LEU A 60 -0.84 4.70 -9.45
C LEU A 60 -1.16 6.13 -9.91
N GLY A 61 -0.16 7.00 -10.05
CA GLY A 61 -0.33 8.40 -10.42
C GLY A 61 -1.00 9.27 -9.36
N ILE A 62 -0.95 8.86 -8.10
CA ILE A 62 -1.57 9.55 -6.96
C ILE A 62 -0.62 9.64 -5.76
N PRO A 63 -0.69 10.70 -4.94
CA PRO A 63 -0.04 10.73 -3.65
C PRO A 63 -0.65 9.72 -2.67
N LEU A 64 0.19 8.97 -1.97
CA LEU A 64 -0.25 7.95 -1.01
C LEU A 64 0.69 7.84 0.19
N VAL A 65 0.20 7.18 1.23
CA VAL A 65 0.95 6.79 2.41
C VAL A 65 0.97 5.28 2.53
N VAL A 66 2.15 4.72 2.80
CA VAL A 66 2.28 3.31 3.18
C VAL A 66 1.94 3.18 4.66
N LEU A 67 0.86 2.47 4.98
CA LEU A 67 0.45 2.28 6.38
C LEU A 67 1.26 1.18 7.05
N ARG A 68 1.40 0.04 6.37
CA ARG A 68 2.07 -1.17 6.86
C ARG A 68 2.28 -2.18 5.74
N TYR A 69 3.14 -3.17 5.96
CA TYR A 69 3.04 -4.42 5.20
C TYR A 69 1.93 -5.32 5.77
N ALA A 70 1.30 -6.08 4.90
CA ALA A 70 0.33 -7.14 5.20
C ALA A 70 0.98 -8.52 5.03
N PHE A 71 1.95 -8.62 4.13
CA PHE A 71 2.73 -9.82 3.87
C PHE A 71 4.14 -9.43 3.46
N HIS A 72 5.09 -10.26 3.82
CA HIS A 72 6.48 -10.11 3.44
C HIS A 72 7.18 -11.46 3.43
N GLN A 73 7.94 -11.73 2.37
CA GLN A 73 8.75 -12.92 2.21
C GLN A 73 10.07 -12.56 1.55
N HIS A 74 11.14 -13.19 2.04
CA HIS A 74 12.48 -13.08 1.48
C HIS A 74 13.00 -14.45 1.10
N ASP A 75 13.65 -14.52 -0.06
CA ASP A 75 14.54 -15.61 -0.44
C ASP A 75 15.98 -15.06 -0.57
N PRO A 76 16.81 -15.19 0.48
CA PRO A 76 18.21 -14.74 0.43
C PRO A 76 19.08 -15.50 -0.56
N GLN A 77 18.72 -16.75 -0.92
CA GLN A 77 19.48 -17.56 -1.86
C GLN A 77 19.21 -17.07 -3.29
N ALA A 78 17.93 -16.85 -3.63
CA ALA A 78 17.52 -16.33 -4.93
C ALA A 78 17.67 -14.79 -5.04
N ARG A 79 17.85 -14.10 -3.91
CA ARG A 79 17.85 -12.62 -3.80
C ARG A 79 16.55 -11.98 -4.27
N LEU A 80 15.45 -12.61 -3.88
CA LEU A 80 14.10 -12.18 -4.19
C LEU A 80 13.38 -11.73 -2.91
N ALA A 81 12.65 -10.63 -3.01
CA ALA A 81 11.73 -10.17 -1.99
C ALA A 81 10.32 -10.08 -2.57
N GLU A 82 9.33 -10.47 -1.80
CA GLU A 82 7.93 -10.26 -2.13
C GLU A 82 7.25 -9.58 -0.95
N ALA A 83 6.50 -8.51 -1.23
CA ALA A 83 5.81 -7.76 -0.20
C ALA A 83 4.44 -7.30 -0.65
N ILE A 84 3.48 -7.27 0.27
CA ILE A 84 2.16 -6.68 0.06
C ILE A 84 1.99 -5.57 1.08
N TYR A 85 1.76 -4.34 0.64
CA TYR A 85 1.59 -3.16 1.48
C TYR A 85 0.15 -2.66 1.48
N VAL A 86 -0.33 -2.19 2.63
CA VAL A 86 -1.59 -1.46 2.73
C VAL A 86 -1.31 0.01 2.54
N LEU A 87 -2.04 0.62 1.60
CA LEU A 87 -1.85 1.98 1.13
C LEU A 87 -3.11 2.80 1.43
N ASP A 88 -2.91 4.05 1.82
CA ASP A 88 -3.97 5.04 1.98
C ASP A 88 -3.71 6.22 1.03
N ALA A 89 -4.74 6.68 0.34
CA ALA A 89 -4.63 7.84 -0.54
C ALA A 89 -4.63 9.13 0.28
N ARG A 90 -3.80 10.11 -0.11
CA ARG A 90 -3.78 11.44 0.53
C ARG A 90 -4.77 12.42 -0.09
N GLU A 91 -5.17 12.16 -1.33
CA GLU A 91 -6.03 13.04 -2.12
C GLU A 91 -7.27 12.29 -2.63
N PRO A 92 -8.34 13.02 -3.00
CA PRO A 92 -9.47 12.42 -3.71
C PRO A 92 -9.00 11.66 -4.94
N LEU A 93 -9.43 10.41 -5.06
CA LEU A 93 -8.99 9.53 -6.14
C LEU A 93 -9.65 9.93 -7.48
N PRO A 94 -8.90 9.98 -8.59
CA PRO A 94 -9.49 10.18 -9.91
C PRO A 94 -10.38 8.98 -10.26
N HIS A 95 -11.47 9.24 -11.00
CA HIS A 95 -12.41 8.19 -11.42
C HIS A 95 -12.45 8.07 -12.96
N PRO A 96 -12.18 6.88 -13.54
CA PRO A 96 -11.67 5.66 -12.91
C PRO A 96 -10.14 5.69 -12.68
N LEU A 97 -9.66 5.04 -11.62
CA LEU A 97 -8.23 4.88 -11.33
C LEU A 97 -7.68 3.64 -12.04
N LEU A 98 -6.82 3.82 -13.04
CA LEU A 98 -6.19 2.75 -13.85
C LEU A 98 -7.16 1.71 -14.45
N ASN A 99 -8.41 2.10 -14.74
CA ASN A 99 -9.49 1.17 -15.12
C ASN A 99 -9.71 0.03 -14.11
N GLY A 100 -9.28 0.24 -12.86
CA GLY A 100 -9.42 -0.71 -11.78
C GLY A 100 -10.85 -0.74 -11.22
N GLN A 101 -11.14 -1.82 -10.51
CA GLN A 101 -12.39 -2.08 -9.85
C GLN A 101 -12.23 -1.98 -8.33
N TRP A 102 -13.04 -1.13 -7.73
CA TRP A 102 -13.22 -1.12 -6.28
C TRP A 102 -14.01 -2.35 -5.86
N THR A 103 -13.38 -3.20 -5.07
CA THR A 103 -13.87 -4.54 -4.73
C THR A 103 -14.12 -4.64 -3.24
N ASP A 104 -15.35 -4.94 -2.84
CA ASP A 104 -15.73 -5.28 -1.46
C ASP A 104 -15.55 -6.78 -1.18
N ARG A 105 -15.79 -7.19 0.06
CA ARG A 105 -15.59 -8.57 0.50
C ARG A 105 -16.51 -9.57 -0.19
N GLU A 106 -17.75 -9.18 -0.49
CA GLU A 106 -18.72 -10.05 -1.19
C GLU A 106 -18.27 -10.30 -2.63
N THR A 107 -17.95 -9.22 -3.35
CA THR A 107 -17.41 -9.31 -4.73
C THR A 107 -16.11 -10.11 -4.74
N LEU A 108 -15.22 -9.84 -3.77
CA LEU A 108 -13.96 -10.57 -3.61
C LEU A 108 -14.19 -12.06 -3.37
N ALA A 109 -15.30 -12.53 -2.81
CA ALA A 109 -15.49 -13.96 -2.57
C ALA A 109 -15.55 -14.78 -3.88
N THR A 110 -16.06 -14.18 -4.96
CA THR A 110 -16.26 -14.85 -6.25
C THR A 110 -15.34 -14.37 -7.36
N LEU A 111 -14.70 -13.20 -7.20
CA LEU A 111 -13.86 -12.61 -8.24
C LEU A 111 -12.61 -13.48 -8.52
N PRO A 112 -12.33 -13.86 -9.78
CA PRO A 112 -11.12 -14.60 -10.13
C PRO A 112 -9.91 -13.69 -9.92
N LEU A 113 -9.00 -14.13 -9.04
CA LEU A 113 -7.74 -13.43 -8.79
C LEU A 113 -6.64 -14.08 -9.59
N ALA A 114 -5.77 -13.28 -10.19
CA ALA A 114 -4.55 -13.76 -10.83
C ALA A 114 -3.65 -14.52 -9.84
N ARG A 115 -3.73 -14.17 -8.55
CA ARG A 115 -3.04 -14.83 -7.43
C ARG A 115 -4.03 -15.25 -6.34
N PRO A 116 -4.68 -16.41 -6.48
CA PRO A 116 -5.73 -16.87 -5.55
C PRO A 116 -5.28 -16.95 -4.08
N GLU A 117 -3.99 -17.22 -3.84
CA GLU A 117 -3.39 -17.29 -2.50
C GLU A 117 -3.48 -15.96 -1.73
N GLN A 118 -3.58 -14.82 -2.42
CA GLN A 118 -3.72 -13.51 -1.78
C GLN A 118 -5.12 -13.29 -1.17
N ARG A 119 -6.13 -14.07 -1.57
CA ARG A 119 -7.54 -13.85 -1.19
C ARG A 119 -7.75 -13.77 0.32
N ALA A 120 -7.18 -14.70 1.09
CA ALA A 120 -7.36 -14.74 2.53
C ALA A 120 -6.82 -13.48 3.21
N LEU A 121 -5.68 -12.97 2.73
CA LEU A 121 -5.09 -11.73 3.21
C LEU A 121 -5.98 -10.52 2.91
N LEU A 122 -6.48 -10.43 1.67
CA LEU A 122 -7.37 -9.34 1.24
C LEU A 122 -8.67 -9.31 2.04
N VAL A 123 -9.27 -10.48 2.29
CA VAL A 123 -10.46 -10.63 3.15
C VAL A 123 -10.18 -10.15 4.56
N ALA A 124 -9.03 -10.51 5.14
CA ALA A 124 -8.65 -10.07 6.48
C ALA A 124 -8.46 -8.54 6.55
N VAL A 125 -7.82 -7.94 5.56
CA VAL A 125 -7.67 -6.47 5.50
C VAL A 125 -9.02 -5.78 5.38
N LEU A 126 -9.93 -6.27 4.53
CA LEU A 126 -11.27 -5.71 4.39
C LEU A 126 -12.06 -5.82 5.69
N ALA A 127 -11.99 -6.96 6.40
CA ALA A 127 -12.66 -7.12 7.69
C ALA A 127 -12.14 -6.11 8.73
N GLU A 128 -10.83 -5.85 8.79
CA GLU A 128 -10.27 -4.82 9.67
C GLU A 128 -10.84 -3.42 9.35
N VAL A 129 -10.98 -3.09 8.06
CA VAL A 129 -11.52 -1.80 7.60
C VAL A 129 -13.02 -1.67 7.92
N GLU A 130 -13.81 -2.71 7.66
CA GLU A 130 -15.24 -2.75 7.97
C GLU A 130 -15.53 -2.57 9.46
N GLU A 131 -14.75 -3.23 10.31
CA GLU A 131 -14.94 -3.13 11.76
C GLU A 131 -14.44 -1.81 12.35
N GLY A 132 -13.63 -1.05 11.60
CA GLY A 132 -12.92 0.13 12.10
C GLY A 132 -11.97 -0.19 13.26
N LYS A 133 -11.69 -1.48 13.50
CA LYS A 133 -10.87 -1.95 14.62
C LYS A 133 -9.44 -2.09 14.17
N VAL A 134 -8.60 -1.26 14.76
CA VAL A 134 -7.16 -1.41 14.67
C VAL A 134 -6.72 -2.38 15.77
N PRO A 135 -6.03 -3.49 15.45
CA PRO A 135 -5.50 -4.40 16.44
C PRO A 135 -4.68 -3.66 17.52
N PRO A 136 -4.80 -4.02 18.82
CA PRO A 136 -4.19 -3.25 19.91
C PRO A 136 -2.67 -3.06 19.80
N LEU A 137 -1.97 -4.02 19.20
CA LEU A 137 -0.51 -3.97 19.01
C LEU A 137 -0.08 -3.18 17.77
N ARG A 138 -1.03 -2.66 16.98
CA ARG A 138 -0.70 -1.93 15.77
C ARG A 138 -0.30 -0.50 16.11
N ALA A 139 0.85 -0.11 15.58
CA ALA A 139 1.36 1.24 15.77
C ALA A 139 0.35 2.29 15.29
N PRO A 140 0.26 3.47 15.93
CA PRO A 140 -0.69 4.51 15.54
C PRO A 140 -0.57 4.94 14.07
N TRP A 141 0.64 4.93 13.50
CA TRP A 141 0.91 5.27 12.10
C TRP A 141 0.50 4.20 11.08
N ALA A 142 0.04 3.03 11.53
CA ALA A 142 -0.52 2.00 10.66
C ALA A 142 -2.05 2.06 10.57
N ARG A 143 -2.66 3.12 11.11
CA ARG A 143 -4.10 3.40 11.05
C ARG A 143 -4.42 4.25 9.85
N ARG A 144 -5.61 4.06 9.28
CA ARG A 144 -6.10 4.96 8.24
C ARG A 144 -6.18 6.41 8.73
N GLY A 145 -5.83 7.38 7.90
CA GLY A 145 -5.94 8.81 8.20
C GLY A 145 -4.95 9.35 9.23
N TRP A 146 -4.07 8.52 9.79
CA TRP A 146 -3.08 8.94 10.80
C TRP A 146 -2.21 10.10 10.30
N PHE A 147 -1.85 10.06 9.01
CA PHE A 147 -0.96 11.03 8.41
C PHE A 147 -1.62 12.40 8.33
N GLU A 148 -2.87 12.46 7.87
CA GLU A 148 -3.63 13.71 7.77
C GLU A 148 -3.89 14.30 9.16
N GLU A 149 -4.18 13.47 10.17
CA GLU A 149 -4.30 13.92 11.56
C GLU A 149 -2.98 14.51 12.08
N ALA A 150 -1.86 13.83 11.83
CA ALA A 150 -0.53 14.31 12.23
C ALA A 150 -0.13 15.59 11.48
N ALA A 151 -0.38 15.66 10.17
CA ALA A 151 -0.07 16.81 9.34
C ALA A 151 -0.86 18.05 9.77
N ALA A 152 -2.17 17.89 10.02
CA ALA A 152 -3.02 18.97 10.53
C ALA A 152 -2.56 19.47 11.90
N TRP A 153 -2.15 18.55 12.80
CA TRP A 153 -1.60 18.93 14.09
C TRP A 153 -0.27 19.69 13.95
N ILE A 154 0.65 19.23 13.10
CA ILE A 154 1.94 19.90 12.84
C ILE A 154 1.70 21.31 12.28
N GLU A 155 0.82 21.43 11.29
CA GLU A 155 0.46 22.72 10.70
C GLU A 155 -0.07 23.70 11.76
N ALA A 156 -1.03 23.25 12.58
CA ALA A 156 -1.56 24.05 13.67
C ALA A 156 -0.47 24.52 14.65
N GLN A 157 0.44 23.62 15.03
CA GLN A 157 1.55 23.94 15.95
C GLN A 157 2.56 24.92 15.36
N VAL A 158 2.85 24.83 14.06
CA VAL A 158 3.74 25.77 13.37
C VAL A 158 3.09 27.16 13.32
N THR A 159 1.82 27.24 12.95
CA THR A 159 1.07 28.50 12.90
C THR A 159 0.93 29.15 14.27
N GLU A 160 0.60 28.40 15.31
CA GLU A 160 0.46 28.91 16.69
C GLU A 160 1.75 29.58 17.19
N ARG A 161 2.91 29.09 16.75
CA ARG A 161 4.23 29.60 17.13
C ARG A 161 4.75 30.72 16.21
N GLY A 162 3.90 31.24 15.32
CA GLY A 162 4.26 32.29 14.37
C GLY A 162 5.17 31.83 13.22
N GLY A 163 5.30 30.51 13.03
CA GLY A 163 6.02 29.93 11.91
C GLY A 163 5.17 29.87 10.64
N LYS A 164 5.84 29.56 9.52
CA LYS A 164 5.20 29.30 8.23
C LYS A 164 5.80 28.05 7.60
N LEU A 165 4.95 27.12 7.18
CA LEU A 165 5.39 25.96 6.41
C LEU A 165 5.97 26.41 5.06
N THR A 166 7.13 25.86 4.70
CA THR A 166 7.83 26.13 3.43
C THR A 166 7.69 25.01 2.41
N GLY A 167 6.99 23.94 2.76
CA GLY A 167 6.72 22.77 1.92
C GLY A 167 5.59 21.93 2.52
N PRO A 168 5.10 20.93 1.76
CA PRO A 168 4.14 19.97 2.28
C PRO A 168 4.76 19.16 3.44
N ILE A 169 3.91 18.78 4.39
CA ILE A 169 4.23 17.72 5.35
C ILE A 169 4.25 16.38 4.63
#